data_AF-A0A926BUW1-F1
#
_entry.id   AF-A0A926BUW1-F1
#
_cell.length_a   1.000
_cell.length_b   1.000
_cell.length_c   1.000
_cell.angle_alpha   90.00
_cell.angle_beta   90.00
_cell.angle_gamma   90.00
#
_symmetry.space_group_name_H-M   'P 1'
#
loop_
_entity.id
_entity.type
_entity.pdbx_description
1 polymer ?
#
loop_
_entity_poly.entity_id
_entity_poly.type
_entity_poly.pdbx_seq_one_letter_code
_entity_poly.pdbx_strand_id
1 'polypeptide(L)'
;MVTVLRRLLLSIAFVSLIACNADVKVQVPADDSTGIVNDDEPSTGSDTVVTGGGIGNHDSAGGDGDGGGNDGGNGNPHRDSTPTSEINMRVSSPRAGDLITTSRFTLRGECRTFESTGNYRLRNAAGATLAQGHFTATGEMGKFSPYSTTVEIKQAYTGNAMLEVFESSAKDGSEIHKVRVPLRMRVGAPSASKTVSAFFTNSRKDPGASDCGRVFPVSRTVAPTSAVARAALDALLRGPTDDERQKDFASEIPSGTRLRDIVINSGTARADFSRELNTAAGSCRVTAIRSQIEQTLRQFPTVQRVEIAVEGNTSGVLQP
;
A
#
# COMPACT_ATOMS: atom_id res chain seq x y z
N MET A 1 -59.90 24.79 -35.06
CA MET A 1 -59.12 23.86 -34.20
C MET A 1 -57.64 24.24 -34.34
N VAL A 2 -57.21 25.31 -33.67
CA VAL A 2 -56.31 25.31 -32.47
C VAL A 2 -55.01 24.53 -32.74
N THR A 3 -53.91 25.13 -33.24
CA THR A 3 -52.92 26.08 -32.66
C THR A 3 -51.72 25.40 -31.96
N VAL A 4 -50.57 25.50 -32.66
CA VAL A 4 -49.17 25.77 -32.25
C VAL A 4 -48.86 26.06 -30.77
N LEU A 5 -47.64 25.67 -30.34
CA LEU A 5 -46.77 26.30 -29.31
C LEU A 5 -46.87 25.79 -27.85
N ARG A 6 -45.74 25.31 -27.29
CA ARG A 6 -45.14 25.92 -26.09
C ARG A 6 -43.69 25.46 -25.83
N ARG A 7 -42.78 26.44 -25.88
CA ARG A 7 -41.45 26.47 -25.27
C ARG A 7 -41.57 26.58 -23.75
N LEU A 8 -40.61 26.04 -22.99
CA LEU A 8 -40.01 26.78 -21.87
C LEU A 8 -38.61 26.23 -21.52
N LEU A 9 -37.61 27.09 -21.68
CA LEU A 9 -36.30 27.01 -21.05
C LEU A 9 -36.45 27.29 -19.55
N LEU A 10 -35.66 26.65 -18.70
CA LEU A 10 -35.31 27.24 -17.41
C LEU A 10 -33.79 27.20 -17.21
N SER A 11 -33.23 28.39 -17.37
CA SER A 11 -31.88 28.80 -17.02
C SER A 11 -31.69 28.78 -15.50
N ILE A 12 -30.60 28.20 -15.00
CA ILE A 12 -29.96 28.67 -13.76
C ILE A 12 -28.45 28.65 -13.99
N ALA A 13 -27.88 29.84 -14.18
CA ALA A 13 -26.45 30.11 -14.10
C ALA A 13 -26.26 31.41 -13.29
N PHE A 14 -25.15 31.47 -12.56
CA PHE A 14 -24.61 32.57 -11.74
C PHE A 14 -25.33 32.75 -10.39
N VAL A 15 -24.63 32.72 -9.26
CA VAL A 15 -23.64 33.73 -8.86
C VAL A 15 -22.38 33.14 -8.21
N SER A 16 -21.24 33.62 -8.71
CA SER A 16 -19.90 33.60 -8.13
C SER A 16 -19.76 34.77 -7.14
N LEU A 17 -19.11 34.60 -5.98
CA LEU A 17 -18.12 35.54 -5.46
C LEU A 17 -17.49 35.13 -4.10
N ILE A 18 -16.16 35.26 -4.07
CA ILE A 18 -15.30 35.72 -2.95
C ILE A 18 -14.85 34.71 -1.89
N ALA A 19 -13.65 34.20 -2.16
CA ALA A 19 -12.45 34.23 -1.32
C ALA A 19 -12.59 34.56 0.17
N CYS A 20 -12.01 33.68 0.99
CA CYS A 20 -11.24 34.10 2.16
C CYS A 20 -9.94 33.28 2.19
N ASN A 21 -8.85 33.92 1.73
CA ASN A 21 -7.49 33.54 2.10
C ASN A 21 -7.30 33.92 3.56
N ALA A 22 -6.81 32.99 4.37
CA ALA A 22 -6.18 33.32 5.64
C ALA A 22 -4.82 32.63 5.70
N ASP A 23 -3.79 33.48 5.68
CA ASP A 23 -2.40 33.23 6.04
C ASP A 23 -2.21 32.18 7.12
N VAL A 24 -1.43 31.13 6.82
CA VAL A 24 -0.68 30.41 7.85
C VAL A 24 0.79 30.64 7.56
N LYS A 25 1.35 31.66 8.23
CA LYS A 25 2.78 31.85 8.40
C LYS A 25 3.31 30.68 9.23
N VAL A 26 3.97 29.72 8.58
CA VAL A 26 4.83 28.76 9.28
C VAL A 26 6.18 29.45 9.49
N GLN A 27 6.39 29.90 10.72
CA GLN A 27 7.65 30.48 11.16
C GLN A 27 8.61 29.33 11.51
N VAL A 28 9.63 29.15 10.68
CA VAL A 28 10.76 28.25 10.94
C VAL A 28 11.70 28.99 11.91
N PRO A 29 11.98 28.46 13.11
CA PRO A 29 13.05 29.02 13.93
C PRO A 29 14.40 28.68 13.30
N ALA A 30 15.24 29.70 13.23
CA ALA A 30 16.58 29.68 12.67
C ALA A 30 17.50 28.71 13.43
N ASP A 31 18.32 28.02 12.64
CA ASP A 31 19.57 27.40 13.03
C ASP A 31 20.63 28.51 13.13
N ASP A 32 21.29 28.64 14.29
CA ASP A 32 22.50 29.45 14.44
C ASP A 32 23.45 28.83 15.49
N SER A 33 24.34 27.99 14.97
CA SER A 33 25.81 28.07 15.05
C SER A 33 26.60 28.02 16.37
N THR A 34 27.73 27.31 16.24
CA THR A 34 29.01 27.40 16.97
C THR A 34 29.03 26.77 18.38
N GLY A 35 29.95 25.89 18.77
CA GLY A 35 31.31 25.63 18.29
C GLY A 35 32.28 25.86 19.45
N ILE A 36 32.61 24.83 20.23
CA ILE A 36 33.81 24.78 21.06
C ILE A 36 34.47 23.41 20.88
N VAL A 37 35.76 23.47 20.59
CA VAL A 37 36.71 22.41 20.23
C VAL A 37 37.60 22.03 21.42
N ASN A 38 38.35 20.93 21.20
CA ASN A 38 39.55 20.44 21.87
C ASN A 38 39.29 19.55 23.10
N ASP A 39 40.03 18.49 23.39
CA ASP A 39 41.02 17.63 22.72
C ASP A 39 41.26 16.53 23.80
N ASP A 40 41.43 15.27 23.41
CA ASP A 40 42.41 14.32 24.02
C ASP A 40 42.06 12.85 23.69
N GLU A 41 42.89 12.29 22.83
CA GLU A 41 43.20 10.87 22.66
C GLU A 41 44.62 10.62 23.24
N PRO A 42 45.21 9.40 23.24
CA PRO A 42 44.73 8.09 23.68
C PRO A 42 45.84 7.30 24.46
N SER A 43 45.53 6.13 25.05
CA SER A 43 46.50 5.02 25.24
C SER A 43 45.74 3.78 25.73
N THR A 44 45.60 2.69 24.96
CA THR A 44 46.51 1.52 24.83
C THR A 44 47.02 0.94 26.16
N GLY A 45 46.71 -0.34 26.40
CA GLY A 45 47.33 -1.16 27.44
C GLY A 45 46.73 -2.57 27.47
N SER A 46 47.43 -3.50 26.82
CA SER A 46 47.20 -4.94 26.74
C SER A 46 47.78 -5.71 27.94
N ASP A 47 47.59 -7.03 27.92
CA ASP A 47 48.29 -8.10 28.68
C ASP A 47 47.78 -8.42 30.10
N THR A 48 47.85 -9.64 30.64
CA THR A 48 47.84 -11.06 30.21
C THR A 48 47.56 -11.86 31.51
N VAL A 49 46.72 -12.90 31.48
CA VAL A 49 46.97 -14.33 31.86
C VAL A 49 47.54 -14.60 33.29
N VAL A 50 46.91 -15.55 34.02
CA VAL A 50 47.54 -16.73 34.69
C VAL A 50 46.80 -17.18 35.99
N THR A 51 46.07 -18.30 35.83
CA THR A 51 45.96 -19.54 36.65
C THR A 51 45.41 -19.64 38.08
N GLY A 52 44.69 -20.75 38.29
CA GLY A 52 44.61 -21.56 39.53
C GLY A 52 43.18 -21.64 40.06
N GLY A 53 42.43 -22.75 40.04
CA GLY A 53 42.80 -24.16 40.24
C GLY A 53 42.56 -24.55 41.70
N GLY A 54 41.48 -25.26 42.01
CA GLY A 54 41.19 -25.71 43.38
C GLY A 54 39.96 -26.61 43.48
N ILE A 55 40.23 -27.91 43.62
CA ILE A 55 39.33 -29.07 43.62
C ILE A 55 38.97 -29.39 45.08
N GLY A 56 37.78 -29.94 45.35
CA GLY A 56 37.47 -30.52 46.66
C GLY A 56 36.07 -31.16 46.74
N ASN A 57 35.99 -32.44 46.36
CA ASN A 57 34.88 -33.34 46.72
C ASN A 57 35.01 -33.76 48.20
N HIS A 58 33.88 -33.95 48.90
CA HIS A 58 33.81 -34.94 49.98
C HIS A 58 32.38 -35.50 50.15
N ASP A 59 32.21 -36.71 49.64
CA ASP A 59 31.68 -37.92 50.28
C ASP A 59 30.53 -37.88 51.31
N SER A 60 29.51 -38.67 50.95
CA SER A 60 28.99 -39.84 51.68
C SER A 60 27.92 -39.70 52.77
N ALA A 61 26.76 -40.26 52.40
CA ALA A 61 26.07 -41.40 53.03
C ALA A 61 25.18 -41.19 54.28
N GLY A 62 23.90 -41.54 54.09
CA GLY A 62 23.25 -42.64 54.82
C GLY A 62 22.45 -42.31 56.08
N GLY A 63 21.17 -42.71 56.11
CA GLY A 63 20.38 -42.78 57.34
C GLY A 63 18.88 -42.98 57.10
N ASP A 64 18.45 -44.25 57.10
CA ASP A 64 17.06 -44.72 57.09
C ASP A 64 16.29 -44.37 58.38
N GLY A 65 14.96 -44.30 58.30
CA GLY A 65 14.07 -44.23 59.48
C GLY A 65 12.58 -44.17 59.16
N ASP A 66 11.93 -45.32 59.13
CA ASP A 66 10.48 -45.57 59.04
C ASP A 66 9.65 -44.97 60.20
N GLY A 67 8.36 -44.66 59.96
CA GLY A 67 7.38 -44.53 61.04
C GLY A 67 6.02 -43.84 60.75
N GLY A 68 5.06 -44.59 60.19
CA GLY A 68 3.66 -44.69 60.68
C GLY A 68 2.70 -43.48 60.75
N GLY A 69 1.76 -43.44 59.81
CA GLY A 69 0.29 -43.39 60.01
C GLY A 69 -0.40 -42.23 60.73
N ASN A 70 -1.30 -41.52 60.03
CA ASN A 70 -2.64 -41.23 60.54
C ASN A 70 -3.63 -40.86 59.41
N ASP A 71 -4.61 -41.74 59.17
CA ASP A 71 -5.82 -41.48 58.39
C ASP A 71 -6.89 -40.88 59.30
N GLY A 72 -7.55 -39.79 58.88
CA GLY A 72 -8.64 -39.21 59.68
C GLY A 72 -9.17 -37.87 59.18
N GLY A 73 -9.96 -37.92 58.10
CA GLY A 73 -11.11 -37.05 57.79
C GLY A 73 -11.02 -35.54 58.03
N ASN A 74 -11.01 -34.77 56.94
CA ASN A 74 -11.75 -33.51 56.90
C ASN A 74 -12.38 -33.30 55.52
N GLY A 75 -13.70 -33.10 55.51
CA GLY A 75 -14.48 -32.90 54.30
C GLY A 75 -14.03 -31.64 53.55
N ASN A 76 -13.61 -31.81 52.30
CA ASN A 76 -13.35 -30.69 51.42
C ASN A 76 -14.72 -30.21 50.89
N PRO A 77 -15.17 -28.97 51.18
CA PRO A 77 -16.33 -28.43 50.51
C PRO A 77 -15.99 -28.35 49.02
N HIS A 78 -16.92 -28.82 48.20
CA HIS A 78 -16.87 -28.77 46.75
C HIS A 78 -16.37 -27.38 46.33
N ARG A 79 -15.09 -27.29 45.95
CA ARG A 79 -14.55 -26.12 45.28
C ARG A 79 -15.25 -26.12 43.93
N ASP A 80 -16.31 -25.32 43.86
CA ASP A 80 -16.88 -24.83 42.62
C ASP A 80 -15.74 -24.23 41.81
N SER A 81 -15.15 -25.06 40.94
CA SER A 81 -14.23 -24.63 39.93
C SER A 81 -15.07 -23.88 38.92
N THR A 82 -15.28 -22.59 39.18
CA THR A 82 -15.76 -21.65 38.19
C THR A 82 -14.85 -21.84 36.97
N PRO A 83 -15.37 -22.29 35.80
CA PRO A 83 -14.51 -22.43 34.64
C PRO A 83 -14.04 -21.03 34.29
N THR A 84 -12.76 -20.74 34.51
CA THR A 84 -12.08 -19.65 33.82
C THR A 84 -12.33 -19.90 32.35
N SER A 85 -13.21 -19.10 31.74
CA SER A 85 -13.57 -19.20 30.33
C SER A 85 -12.27 -19.09 29.53
N GLU A 86 -11.74 -20.25 29.10
CA GLU A 86 -10.55 -20.28 28.25
C GLU A 86 -10.88 -19.52 26.97
N ILE A 87 -10.09 -18.51 26.65
CA ILE A 87 -10.26 -17.78 25.39
C ILE A 87 -9.80 -18.69 24.25
N ASN A 88 -10.77 -19.22 23.51
CA ASN A 88 -10.54 -20.11 22.36
C ASN A 88 -10.14 -19.37 21.08
N MET A 89 -9.68 -18.13 21.17
CA MET A 89 -9.29 -17.30 20.04
C MET A 89 -7.96 -16.61 20.34
N ARG A 90 -7.03 -16.66 19.37
CA ARG A 90 -5.70 -16.06 19.49
C ARG A 90 -5.37 -15.34 18.20
N VAL A 91 -4.89 -14.10 18.31
CA VAL A 91 -4.43 -13.30 17.16
C VAL A 91 -2.91 -13.22 17.20
N SER A 92 -2.25 -13.67 16.13
CA SER A 92 -0.79 -13.60 15.99
C SER A 92 -0.34 -12.41 15.14
N SER A 93 -1.20 -11.94 14.23
CA SER A 93 -0.97 -10.75 13.41
C SER A 93 -2.30 -10.10 13.01
N PRO A 94 -2.43 -8.76 13.08
CA PRO A 94 -1.47 -7.80 13.62
C PRO A 94 -1.32 -7.90 15.15
N ARG A 95 -0.25 -7.31 15.70
CA ARG A 95 0.01 -7.18 17.14
C ARG A 95 -0.46 -5.84 17.68
N ALA A 96 -0.63 -5.77 19.00
CA ALA A 96 -1.01 -4.54 19.68
C ALA A 96 0.02 -3.44 19.42
N GLY A 97 -0.44 -2.28 18.94
CA GLY A 97 0.38 -1.11 18.62
C GLY A 97 0.88 -1.04 17.17
N ASP A 98 0.67 -2.09 16.37
CA ASP A 98 1.12 -2.11 14.97
C ASP A 98 0.53 -0.94 14.16
N LEU A 99 1.36 -0.40 13.26
CA LEU A 99 0.97 0.66 12.33
C LEU A 99 0.52 0.06 11.00
N ILE A 100 -0.77 0.23 10.67
CA ILE A 100 -1.34 -0.16 9.37
C ILE A 100 -1.34 1.05 8.43
N THR A 101 -0.60 0.95 7.33
CA THR A 101 -0.48 2.02 6.31
C THR A 101 -1.20 1.70 5.00
N THR A 102 -1.55 0.44 4.77
CA THR A 102 -2.21 -0.04 3.55
C THR A 102 -3.69 -0.30 3.81
N SER A 103 -4.51 -0.18 2.76
CA SER A 103 -5.95 -0.47 2.84
C SER A 103 -6.30 -1.96 2.93
N ARG A 104 -5.28 -2.83 2.98
CA ARG A 104 -5.41 -4.27 3.19
C ARG A 104 -4.27 -4.78 4.08
N PHE A 105 -4.58 -5.72 4.96
CA PHE A 105 -3.58 -6.45 5.75
C PHE A 105 -4.07 -7.86 6.05
N THR A 106 -3.15 -8.76 6.40
CA THR A 106 -3.50 -10.13 6.76
C THR A 106 -3.77 -10.23 8.26
N LEU A 107 -4.94 -10.76 8.61
CA LEU A 107 -5.28 -11.20 9.96
C LEU A 107 -4.96 -12.69 10.08
N ARG A 108 -4.08 -13.04 11.03
CA ARG A 108 -3.65 -14.41 11.31
C ARG A 108 -3.76 -14.73 12.79
N GLY A 109 -3.93 -16.01 13.08
CA GLY A 109 -4.02 -16.50 14.43
C GLY A 109 -4.43 -17.96 14.46
N GLU A 110 -4.91 -18.38 15.62
CA GLU A 110 -5.41 -19.73 15.85
C GLU A 110 -6.70 -19.65 16.65
N CYS A 111 -7.65 -20.54 16.36
CA CYS A 111 -8.88 -20.62 17.13
C CYS A 111 -9.33 -22.07 17.33
N ARG A 112 -10.07 -22.29 18.41
CA ARG A 112 -10.74 -23.55 18.76
C ARG A 112 -12.22 -23.25 19.00
N THR A 113 -12.87 -22.73 17.96
CA THR A 113 -14.27 -22.29 18.00
C THR A 113 -15.20 -23.40 17.54
N PHE A 114 -16.50 -23.22 17.80
CA PHE A 114 -17.54 -24.02 17.18
C PHE A 114 -17.47 -23.87 15.65
N GLU A 115 -17.53 -25.00 14.92
CA GLU A 115 -17.39 -25.07 13.45
C GLU A 115 -16.07 -24.53 12.87
N SER A 116 -15.05 -24.27 13.69
CA SER A 116 -13.79 -23.67 13.24
C SER A 116 -13.97 -22.34 12.51
N THR A 117 -14.98 -21.54 12.86
CA THR A 117 -15.22 -20.22 12.26
C THR A 117 -15.03 -19.09 13.26
N GLY A 118 -14.81 -17.88 12.76
CA GLY A 118 -14.74 -16.68 13.58
C GLY A 118 -15.07 -15.42 12.79
N ASN A 119 -15.32 -14.34 13.53
CA ASN A 119 -15.66 -13.04 13.00
C ASN A 119 -14.59 -12.02 13.36
N TYR A 120 -14.43 -11.01 12.52
CA TYR A 120 -13.60 -9.86 12.82
C TYR A 120 -14.33 -8.56 12.50
N ARG A 121 -14.03 -7.52 13.27
CA ARG A 121 -14.37 -6.14 12.92
C ARG A 121 -13.28 -5.18 13.39
N LEU A 122 -13.02 -4.17 12.57
CA LEU A 122 -12.11 -3.07 12.87
C LEU A 122 -12.94 -1.82 13.12
N ARG A 123 -12.83 -1.22 14.31
CA ARG A 123 -13.55 0.01 14.68
C ARG A 123 -12.58 1.15 14.91
N ASN A 124 -12.97 2.37 14.54
CA ASN A 124 -12.23 3.57 14.92
C ASN A 124 -12.50 3.95 16.39
N ALA A 125 -11.76 4.95 16.89
CA ALA A 125 -11.95 5.47 18.26
C ALA A 125 -13.36 6.03 18.53
N ALA A 126 -14.11 6.43 17.50
CA ALA A 126 -15.50 6.90 17.60
C ALA A 126 -16.53 5.74 17.54
N GLY A 127 -16.08 4.49 17.43
CA GLY A 127 -16.94 3.31 17.36
C GLY A 127 -17.45 2.92 15.96
N ALA A 128 -17.14 3.70 14.93
CA ALA A 128 -17.54 3.41 13.55
C ALA A 128 -16.71 2.25 12.96
N THR A 129 -17.37 1.36 12.23
CA THR A 129 -16.75 0.19 11.61
C THR A 129 -15.98 0.58 10.34
N LEU A 130 -14.68 0.32 10.32
CA LEU A 130 -13.78 0.55 9.18
C LEU A 130 -13.69 -0.68 8.25
N ALA A 131 -13.81 -1.87 8.82
CA ALA A 131 -13.80 -3.16 8.11
C ALA A 131 -14.50 -4.23 8.98
N GLN A 132 -15.08 -5.26 8.36
CA GLN A 132 -15.62 -6.43 9.07
C GLN A 132 -15.75 -7.62 8.12
N GLY A 133 -15.75 -8.83 8.67
CA GLY A 133 -15.91 -10.06 7.92
C GLY A 133 -15.82 -11.30 8.81
N HIS A 134 -15.68 -12.45 8.17
CA HIS A 134 -15.52 -13.74 8.83
C HIS A 134 -14.30 -14.48 8.27
N PHE A 135 -13.91 -15.55 8.96
CA PHE A 135 -12.88 -16.49 8.52
C PHE A 135 -13.22 -17.90 8.95
N THR A 136 -12.60 -18.86 8.27
CA THR A 136 -12.62 -20.28 8.64
C THR A 136 -11.18 -20.69 8.95
N ALA A 137 -10.98 -21.38 10.06
CA ALA A 137 -9.72 -21.97 10.43
C ALA A 137 -9.56 -23.34 9.78
N THR A 138 -8.32 -23.70 9.46
CA THR A 138 -7.98 -24.96 8.80
C THR A 138 -7.35 -25.89 9.81
N GLY A 139 -8.02 -26.98 10.18
CA GLY A 139 -7.48 -27.97 11.11
C GLY A 139 -8.54 -28.92 11.66
N GLU A 140 -8.16 -29.68 12.69
CA GLU A 140 -9.01 -30.68 13.34
C GLU A 140 -9.95 -30.05 14.37
N MET A 141 -11.20 -30.51 14.39
CA MET A 141 -12.18 -30.09 15.39
C MET A 141 -11.68 -30.38 16.81
N GLY A 142 -11.82 -29.41 17.72
CA GLY A 142 -11.40 -29.54 19.11
C GLY A 142 -9.92 -29.21 19.38
N LYS A 143 -9.11 -28.94 18.35
CA LYS A 143 -7.76 -28.39 18.48
C LYS A 143 -7.71 -26.93 18.03
N PHE A 144 -6.69 -26.20 18.49
CA PHE A 144 -6.39 -24.88 17.93
C PHE A 144 -6.01 -25.05 16.46
N SER A 145 -6.80 -24.44 15.59
CA SER A 145 -6.63 -24.48 14.15
C SER A 145 -6.21 -23.10 13.64
N PRO A 146 -5.20 -23.00 12.77
CA PRO A 146 -4.77 -21.72 12.21
C PRO A 146 -5.83 -21.12 11.30
N TYR A 147 -5.95 -19.80 11.32
CA TYR A 147 -6.71 -19.04 10.33
C TYR A 147 -5.83 -17.95 9.70
N SER A 148 -6.14 -17.61 8.45
CA SER A 148 -5.51 -16.51 7.74
C SER A 148 -6.52 -15.89 6.78
N THR A 149 -6.86 -14.62 6.99
CA THR A 149 -7.79 -13.88 6.14
C THR A 149 -7.27 -12.49 5.81
N THR A 150 -7.79 -11.89 4.75
CA THR A 150 -7.45 -10.51 4.38
C THR A 150 -8.53 -9.57 4.93
N VAL A 151 -8.10 -8.56 5.67
CA VAL A 151 -8.96 -7.46 6.12
C VAL A 151 -8.84 -6.32 5.12
N GLU A 152 -9.96 -5.90 4.54
CA GLU A 152 -10.02 -4.78 3.59
C GLU A 152 -10.71 -3.56 4.20
N ILE A 153 -10.03 -2.42 4.13
CA ILE A 153 -10.48 -1.15 4.66
C ILE A 153 -11.03 -0.32 3.51
N LYS A 154 -12.34 0.00 3.58
CA LYS A 154 -13.07 0.64 2.47
C LYS A 154 -12.96 2.18 2.46
N GLN A 155 -12.44 2.77 3.52
CA GLN A 155 -12.36 4.22 3.69
C GLN A 155 -10.99 4.65 4.19
N ALA A 156 -10.57 5.87 3.83
CA ALA A 156 -9.39 6.49 4.42
C ALA A 156 -9.60 6.64 5.94
N TYR A 157 -8.59 6.32 6.72
CA TYR A 157 -8.61 6.56 8.16
C TYR A 157 -7.21 6.74 8.73
N THR A 158 -7.04 7.82 9.50
CA THR A 158 -5.84 8.08 10.29
C THR A 158 -6.26 8.26 11.75
N GLY A 159 -5.63 7.51 12.65
CA GLY A 159 -5.95 7.52 14.08
C GLY A 159 -5.85 6.14 14.72
N ASN A 160 -6.37 6.03 15.94
CA ASN A 160 -6.41 4.76 16.67
C ASN A 160 -7.61 3.93 16.23
N ALA A 161 -7.40 2.63 16.06
CA ALA A 161 -8.45 1.66 15.78
C ALA A 161 -8.33 0.44 16.69
N MET A 162 -9.43 -0.28 16.86
CA MET A 162 -9.49 -1.53 17.62
C MET A 162 -9.94 -2.65 16.69
N LEU A 163 -9.07 -3.63 16.49
CA LEU A 163 -9.44 -4.89 15.83
C LEU A 163 -10.03 -5.82 16.89
N GLU A 164 -11.27 -6.23 16.68
CA GLU A 164 -11.96 -7.21 17.52
C GLU A 164 -12.13 -8.49 16.72
N VAL A 165 -11.66 -9.60 17.26
CA VAL A 165 -11.79 -10.94 16.67
C VAL A 165 -12.55 -11.80 17.68
N PHE A 166 -13.65 -12.41 17.27
CA PHE A 166 -14.58 -13.05 18.20
C PHE A 166 -15.33 -14.22 17.56
N GLU A 167 -15.90 -15.06 18.41
CA GLU A 167 -16.85 -16.10 18.03
C GLU A 167 -18.28 -15.62 18.35
N SER A 168 -19.23 -15.95 17.47
CA SER A 168 -20.65 -15.73 17.74
C SER A 168 -21.21 -17.00 18.38
N SER A 169 -21.73 -16.88 19.60
CA SER A 169 -22.38 -17.98 20.32
C SER A 169 -23.57 -18.52 19.52
N ALA A 170 -23.58 -19.82 19.25
CA ALA A 170 -24.72 -20.48 18.58
C ALA A 170 -26.01 -20.47 19.42
N LYS A 171 -25.90 -20.22 20.73
CA LYS A 171 -27.03 -20.21 21.67
C LYS A 171 -27.88 -18.94 21.58
N ASP A 172 -27.22 -17.79 21.47
CA ASP A 172 -27.85 -16.47 21.65
C ASP A 172 -27.22 -15.35 20.80
N GLY A 173 -26.24 -15.67 19.95
CA GLY A 173 -25.53 -14.68 19.12
C GLY A 173 -24.60 -13.76 19.89
N SER A 174 -24.39 -14.00 21.20
CA SER A 174 -23.47 -13.19 22.00
C SER A 174 -22.02 -13.34 21.50
N GLU A 175 -21.25 -12.25 21.62
CA GLU A 175 -19.84 -12.23 21.22
C GLU A 175 -18.97 -12.85 22.32
N ILE A 176 -18.52 -14.08 22.10
CA ILE A 176 -17.70 -14.86 23.04
C ILE A 176 -16.25 -14.98 22.53
N HIS A 177 -15.34 -15.38 23.42
CA HIS A 177 -13.90 -15.55 23.16
C HIS A 177 -13.26 -14.35 22.43
N LYS A 178 -13.73 -13.13 22.70
CA LYS A 178 -13.33 -11.92 21.99
C LYS A 178 -11.92 -11.48 22.36
N VAL A 179 -11.07 -11.32 21.35
CA VAL A 179 -9.75 -10.71 21.44
C VAL A 179 -9.81 -9.29 20.89
N ARG A 180 -9.12 -8.36 21.57
CA ARG A 180 -9.01 -6.95 21.19
C ARG A 180 -7.56 -6.60 20.92
N VAL A 181 -7.27 -6.12 19.72
CA VAL A 181 -5.92 -5.70 19.30
C VAL A 181 -5.98 -4.21 18.95
N PRO A 182 -5.39 -3.33 19.79
CA PRO A 182 -5.31 -1.91 19.48
C PRO A 182 -4.30 -1.68 18.36
N LEU A 183 -4.68 -0.91 17.34
CA LEU A 183 -3.87 -0.62 16.15
C LEU A 183 -3.75 0.89 15.94
N ARG A 184 -2.65 1.31 15.31
CA ARG A 184 -2.49 2.66 14.77
C ARG A 184 -2.74 2.60 13.28
N MET A 185 -3.55 3.52 12.77
CA MET A 185 -3.93 3.56 11.37
C MET A 185 -3.38 4.83 10.72
N ARG A 186 -2.76 4.66 9.55
CA ARG A 186 -2.41 5.71 8.59
C ARG A 186 -2.77 5.23 7.19
N VAL A 187 -4.03 4.86 7.02
CA VAL A 187 -4.54 4.30 5.78
C VAL A 187 -5.12 5.42 4.94
N GLY A 188 -4.48 5.70 3.81
CA GLY A 188 -5.06 6.56 2.77
C GLY A 188 -6.33 5.92 2.19
N ALA A 189 -7.15 6.70 1.49
CA ALA A 189 -8.30 6.13 0.78
C ALA A 189 -7.81 4.94 -0.07
N PRO A 190 -8.52 3.78 -0.09
CA PRO A 190 -8.21 2.70 -1.02
C PRO A 190 -8.23 3.33 -2.41
N SER A 191 -7.04 3.59 -2.93
CA SER A 191 -6.93 4.42 -4.10
C SER A 191 -7.15 3.50 -5.27
N ALA A 192 -8.30 3.67 -5.92
CA ALA A 192 -8.62 2.94 -7.14
C ALA A 192 -7.44 3.10 -8.10
N SER A 193 -6.91 1.97 -8.58
CA SER A 193 -5.95 2.01 -9.68
C SER A 193 -6.57 2.81 -10.82
N LYS A 194 -5.81 3.75 -11.39
CA LYS A 194 -6.30 4.50 -12.54
C LYS A 194 -5.97 3.74 -13.81
N THR A 195 -6.87 3.79 -14.77
CA THR A 195 -6.59 3.33 -16.14
C THR A 195 -6.11 4.53 -16.94
N VAL A 196 -4.96 4.38 -17.60
CA VAL A 196 -4.41 5.33 -18.56
C VAL A 196 -4.19 4.61 -19.89
N SER A 197 -4.06 5.35 -20.98
CA SER A 197 -3.72 4.81 -22.29
C SER A 197 -2.23 5.02 -22.58
N ALA A 198 -1.56 3.99 -23.11
CA ALA A 198 -0.29 4.14 -23.81
C ALA A 198 -0.54 3.93 -25.30
N PHE A 199 0.01 4.80 -26.15
CA PHE A 199 -0.26 4.77 -27.59
C PHE A 199 0.90 4.15 -28.35
N PHE A 200 0.60 3.20 -29.23
CA PHE A 200 1.58 2.42 -30.00
C PHE A 200 1.18 2.36 -31.47
N THR A 201 2.13 2.08 -32.37
CA THR A 201 1.80 1.78 -33.78
C THR A 201 1.14 0.40 -33.88
N ASN A 202 0.35 0.17 -34.94
CA ASN A 202 -0.26 -1.14 -35.16
C ASN A 202 -0.42 -1.46 -36.66
N SER A 203 0.36 -2.41 -37.16
CA SER A 203 0.41 -2.73 -38.59
C SER A 203 -0.85 -3.42 -39.12
N ARG A 204 -1.65 -4.04 -38.26
CA ARG A 204 -2.93 -4.66 -38.64
C ARG A 204 -4.04 -3.62 -38.81
N LYS A 205 -4.03 -2.59 -37.97
CA LYS A 205 -5.02 -1.50 -37.98
C LYS A 205 -4.64 -0.38 -38.96
N ASP A 206 -3.36 -0.25 -39.31
CA ASP A 206 -2.88 0.68 -40.32
C ASP A 206 -2.01 -0.05 -41.37
N PRO A 207 -2.63 -0.91 -42.21
CA PRO A 207 -1.89 -1.64 -43.24
C PRO A 207 -1.26 -0.66 -44.23
N GLY A 208 0.05 -0.79 -44.45
CA GLY A 208 0.82 0.06 -45.37
C GLY A 208 1.43 1.32 -44.75
N ALA A 209 1.20 1.59 -43.46
CA ALA A 209 1.81 2.71 -42.71
C ALA A 209 1.75 4.07 -43.45
N SER A 210 0.63 4.31 -44.16
CA SER A 210 0.46 5.51 -44.99
C SER A 210 0.47 6.81 -44.18
N ASP A 211 0.17 6.73 -42.88
CA ASP A 211 0.26 7.83 -41.93
C ASP A 211 1.17 7.44 -40.77
N CYS A 212 2.43 7.89 -40.85
CA CYS A 212 3.44 7.66 -39.82
C CYS A 212 3.04 8.19 -38.43
N GLY A 213 2.07 9.11 -38.33
CA GLY A 213 1.58 9.66 -37.06
C GLY A 213 0.46 8.83 -36.43
N ARG A 214 -0.06 7.81 -37.11
CA ARG A 214 -1.20 7.04 -36.63
C ARG A 214 -0.79 6.06 -35.53
N VAL A 215 -1.37 6.26 -34.35
CA VAL A 215 -1.12 5.44 -33.15
C VAL A 215 -2.44 5.04 -32.49
N PHE A 216 -2.43 3.93 -31.78
CA PHE A 216 -3.62 3.31 -31.20
C PHE A 216 -3.44 3.11 -29.69
N PRO A 217 -4.48 3.41 -28.89
CA PRO A 217 -4.39 3.29 -27.44
C PRO A 217 -4.42 1.83 -26.99
N VAL A 218 -3.64 1.56 -25.94
CA VAL A 218 -3.65 0.34 -25.16
C VAL A 218 -3.84 0.72 -23.69
N SER A 219 -4.78 0.06 -23.02
CA SER A 219 -5.08 0.34 -21.61
C SER A 219 -3.98 -0.16 -20.68
N ARG A 220 -3.59 0.68 -19.73
CA ARG A 220 -2.59 0.42 -18.69
C ARG A 220 -3.20 0.72 -17.34
N THR A 221 -3.07 -0.22 -16.42
CA THR A 221 -3.39 -0.01 -15.00
C THR A 221 -2.18 0.58 -14.31
N VAL A 222 -2.34 1.75 -13.71
CA VAL A 222 -1.26 2.43 -12.95
C VAL A 222 -1.60 2.47 -11.47
N ALA A 223 -0.54 2.36 -10.66
CA ALA A 223 -0.66 2.56 -9.22
C ALA A 223 -1.18 3.96 -8.92
N PRO A 224 -1.90 4.14 -7.80
CA PRO A 224 -2.36 5.45 -7.35
C PRO A 224 -1.22 6.46 -7.23
N THR A 225 -1.35 7.58 -7.94
CA THR A 225 -0.39 8.67 -7.91
C THR A 225 -1.04 9.99 -8.30
N SER A 226 -0.51 11.10 -7.78
CA SER A 226 -0.79 12.45 -8.30
C SER A 226 -0.07 12.70 -9.63
N ALA A 227 1.05 12.01 -9.90
CA ALA A 227 1.84 12.11 -11.11
C ALA A 227 1.34 11.17 -12.23
N VAL A 228 0.04 11.23 -12.55
CA VAL A 228 -0.61 10.30 -13.51
C VAL A 228 0.01 10.38 -14.91
N ALA A 229 0.40 11.58 -15.36
CA ALA A 229 1.06 11.77 -16.65
C ALA A 229 2.44 11.08 -16.71
N ARG A 230 3.22 11.14 -15.62
CA ARG A 230 4.49 10.41 -15.49
C ARG A 230 4.26 8.91 -15.60
N ALA A 231 3.29 8.39 -14.84
CA ALA A 231 2.96 6.97 -14.87
C ALA A 231 2.49 6.47 -16.25
N ALA A 232 1.78 7.31 -17.03
CA ALA A 232 1.38 6.99 -18.39
C ALA A 232 2.59 6.91 -19.34
N LEU A 233 3.53 7.86 -19.26
CA LEU A 233 4.76 7.81 -20.05
C LEU A 233 5.67 6.64 -19.64
N ASP A 234 5.79 6.34 -18.35
CA ASP A 234 6.53 5.15 -17.88
C ASP A 234 5.90 3.85 -18.40
N ALA A 235 4.58 3.81 -18.57
CA ALA A 235 3.88 2.69 -19.19
C ALA A 235 4.09 2.62 -20.70
N LEU A 236 4.22 3.76 -21.38
CA LEU A 236 4.59 3.85 -22.79
C LEU A 236 6.03 3.36 -23.02
N LEU A 237 6.99 3.85 -22.21
CA LEU A 237 8.42 3.51 -22.33
C LEU A 237 8.73 2.04 -22.03
N ARG A 238 7.89 1.37 -21.23
CA ARG A 238 7.96 -0.10 -21.08
C ARG A 238 7.65 -0.86 -22.37
N GLY A 239 7.01 -0.21 -23.34
CA GLY A 239 6.63 -0.79 -24.62
C GLY A 239 5.40 -1.69 -24.54
N PRO A 240 5.02 -2.32 -25.67
CA PRO A 240 3.96 -3.31 -25.72
C PRO A 240 4.31 -4.58 -24.90
N THR A 241 3.31 -5.32 -24.43
CA THR A 241 3.47 -6.67 -23.88
C THR A 241 3.64 -7.71 -24.98
N ASP A 242 3.97 -8.95 -24.63
CA ASP A 242 4.04 -10.06 -25.59
C ASP A 242 2.70 -10.30 -26.30
N ASP A 243 1.60 -10.27 -25.56
CA ASP A 243 0.25 -10.42 -26.11
C ASP A 243 -0.14 -9.26 -27.05
N GLU A 244 0.35 -8.06 -26.78
CA GLU A 244 0.13 -6.89 -27.64
C GLU A 244 0.97 -6.97 -28.91
N ARG A 245 2.22 -7.45 -28.81
CA ARG A 245 3.06 -7.74 -29.99
C ARG A 245 2.44 -8.79 -30.90
N GLN A 246 1.82 -9.84 -30.35
CA GLN A 246 1.07 -10.84 -31.13
C GLN A 246 -0.17 -10.25 -31.85
N LYS A 247 -0.61 -9.06 -31.41
CA LYS A 247 -1.69 -8.26 -32.04
C LYS A 247 -1.13 -7.13 -32.90
N ASP A 248 0.14 -7.22 -33.28
CA ASP A 248 0.86 -6.29 -34.15
C ASP A 248 1.06 -4.88 -33.59
N PHE A 249 1.01 -4.71 -32.26
CA PHE A 249 1.41 -3.45 -31.63
C PHE A 249 2.94 -3.35 -31.52
N ALA A 250 3.48 -2.19 -31.88
CA ALA A 250 4.90 -1.90 -31.83
C ALA A 250 5.20 -0.52 -31.21
N SER A 251 6.39 -0.38 -30.63
CA SER A 251 6.91 0.90 -30.15
C SER A 251 8.05 1.36 -31.07
N GLU A 252 7.92 2.58 -31.60
CA GLU A 252 9.02 3.21 -32.35
C GLU A 252 10.08 3.85 -31.45
N ILE A 253 9.78 4.01 -30.15
CA ILE A 253 10.68 4.63 -29.17
C ILE A 253 11.89 3.70 -28.96
N PRO A 254 13.13 4.23 -29.10
CA PRO A 254 14.35 3.46 -28.86
C PRO A 254 14.36 2.81 -27.47
N SER A 255 14.77 1.54 -27.42
CA SER A 255 14.89 0.81 -26.15
C SER A 255 15.92 1.49 -25.23
N GLY A 256 15.65 1.46 -23.92
CA GLY A 256 16.49 2.13 -22.94
C GLY A 256 16.23 3.62 -22.76
N THR A 257 15.35 4.23 -23.56
CA THR A 257 14.86 5.60 -23.32
C THR A 257 14.23 5.72 -21.94
N ARG A 258 14.64 6.73 -21.16
CA ARG A 258 14.12 7.03 -19.82
C ARG A 258 13.45 8.39 -19.79
N LEU A 259 12.36 8.51 -19.06
CA LEU A 259 11.80 9.80 -18.67
C LEU A 259 12.61 10.36 -17.51
N ARG A 260 13.30 11.47 -17.73
CA ARG A 260 14.06 12.18 -16.70
C ARG A 260 13.13 13.07 -15.89
N ASP A 261 12.36 13.91 -16.58
CA ASP A 261 11.43 14.82 -15.93
C ASP A 261 10.14 15.06 -16.70
N ILE A 262 9.08 15.44 -15.98
CA ILE A 262 7.84 15.94 -16.57
C ILE A 262 7.25 17.05 -15.72
N VAL A 263 6.98 18.19 -16.36
CA VAL A 263 6.37 19.36 -15.75
C VAL A 263 5.17 19.77 -16.59
N ILE A 264 4.04 20.06 -15.93
CA ILE A 264 2.82 20.52 -16.59
C ILE A 264 2.46 21.88 -16.05
N ASN A 265 2.59 22.92 -16.87
CA ASN A 265 2.28 24.29 -16.52
C ASN A 265 1.39 24.91 -17.59
N SER A 266 0.31 25.56 -17.18
CA SER A 266 -0.58 26.33 -18.07
C SER A 266 -1.03 25.58 -19.33
N GLY A 267 -1.29 24.27 -19.19
CA GLY A 267 -1.74 23.41 -20.28
C GLY A 267 -0.65 22.89 -21.23
N THR A 268 0.62 23.22 -20.99
CA THR A 268 1.76 22.63 -21.69
C THR A 268 2.43 21.58 -20.81
N ALA A 269 2.55 20.35 -21.31
CA ALA A 269 3.34 19.29 -20.70
C ALA A 269 4.72 19.23 -21.34
N ARG A 270 5.76 19.59 -20.58
CA ARG A 270 7.16 19.41 -20.99
C ARG A 270 7.68 18.09 -20.45
N ALA A 271 8.06 17.18 -21.33
CA ALA A 271 8.60 15.86 -21.00
C ALA A 271 10.07 15.77 -21.44
N ASP A 272 10.98 15.61 -20.49
CA ASP A 272 12.42 15.50 -20.69
C ASP A 272 12.86 14.03 -20.67
N PHE A 273 13.46 13.57 -21.76
CA PHE A 273 13.90 12.19 -21.95
C PHE A 273 15.43 12.09 -21.99
N SER A 274 15.92 10.88 -21.78
CA SER A 274 17.34 10.57 -21.95
C SER A 274 17.77 10.60 -23.41
N ARG A 275 19.07 10.77 -23.64
CA ARG A 275 19.70 10.85 -24.98
C ARG A 275 19.30 9.75 -25.97
N GLU A 276 18.93 8.56 -25.49
CA GLU A 276 18.54 7.42 -26.33
C GLU A 276 17.36 7.75 -27.26
N LEU A 277 16.46 8.66 -26.85
CA LEU A 277 15.33 9.08 -27.67
C LEU A 277 15.79 9.72 -29.00
N ASN A 278 16.93 10.44 -28.97
CA ASN A 278 17.46 11.16 -30.13
C ASN A 278 18.35 10.30 -31.03
N THR A 279 18.38 8.97 -30.81
CA THR A 279 19.06 8.02 -31.70
C THR A 279 18.20 7.59 -32.89
N ALA A 280 16.91 7.95 -32.88
CA ALA A 280 16.01 7.65 -33.99
C ALA A 280 16.31 8.53 -35.22
N ALA A 281 16.40 7.88 -36.38
CA ALA A 281 16.56 8.53 -37.67
C ALA A 281 15.39 8.19 -38.61
N GLY A 282 15.13 9.07 -39.57
CA GLY A 282 14.06 8.94 -40.56
C GLY A 282 12.78 9.65 -40.15
N SER A 283 12.26 10.51 -41.04
CA SER A 283 11.11 11.38 -40.81
C SER A 283 9.85 10.63 -40.34
N CYS A 284 9.60 9.44 -40.89
CA CYS A 284 8.46 8.61 -40.52
C CYS A 284 8.57 8.09 -39.08
N ARG A 285 9.73 7.54 -38.71
CA ARG A 285 9.97 7.02 -37.35
C ARG A 285 9.93 8.14 -36.32
N VAL A 286 10.55 9.29 -36.64
CA VAL A 286 10.51 10.49 -35.79
C VAL A 286 9.07 10.95 -35.56
N THR A 287 8.25 10.98 -36.63
CA THR A 287 6.82 11.33 -36.55
C THR A 287 6.04 10.36 -35.67
N ALA A 288 6.30 9.05 -35.78
CA ALA A 288 5.65 8.03 -34.98
C ALA A 288 6.05 8.11 -33.49
N ILE A 289 7.33 8.32 -33.18
CA ILE A 289 7.82 8.54 -31.81
C ILE A 289 7.10 9.73 -31.18
N ARG A 290 7.09 10.87 -31.88
CA ARG A 290 6.42 12.08 -31.42
C ARG A 290 4.93 11.82 -31.17
N SER A 291 4.26 11.13 -32.08
CA SER A 291 2.83 10.83 -31.96
C SER A 291 2.50 9.92 -30.78
N GLN A 292 3.30 8.89 -30.50
CA GLN A 292 3.11 8.03 -29.33
C GLN A 292 3.20 8.82 -28.02
N ILE A 293 4.21 9.69 -27.88
CA ILE A 293 4.41 10.53 -26.69
C ILE A 293 3.28 11.55 -26.57
N GLU A 294 2.98 12.28 -27.65
CA GLU A 294 1.98 13.33 -27.64
C GLU A 294 0.57 12.81 -27.35
N GLN A 295 0.14 11.73 -28.00
CA GLN A 295 -1.19 11.16 -27.76
C GLN A 295 -1.31 10.58 -26.34
N THR A 296 -0.23 9.99 -25.81
CA THR A 296 -0.19 9.52 -24.42
C THR A 296 -0.36 10.68 -23.43
N LEU A 297 0.16 11.88 -23.70
CA LEU A 297 -0.03 13.03 -22.81
C LEU A 297 -1.35 13.77 -23.06
N ARG A 298 -1.79 13.89 -24.31
CA ARG A 298 -3.05 14.57 -24.69
C ARG A 298 -4.31 13.82 -24.25
N GLN A 299 -4.19 12.57 -23.79
CA GLN A 299 -5.31 11.88 -23.14
C GLN A 299 -5.84 12.63 -21.91
N PHE A 300 -5.00 13.48 -21.29
CA PHE A 300 -5.38 14.29 -20.15
C PHE A 300 -5.95 15.64 -20.65
N PRO A 301 -7.23 15.97 -20.37
CA PRO A 301 -7.85 17.19 -20.90
C PRO A 301 -7.16 18.49 -20.51
N THR A 302 -6.37 18.47 -19.43
CA THR A 302 -5.56 19.61 -19.00
C THR A 302 -4.32 19.84 -19.86
N VAL A 303 -3.90 18.87 -20.69
CA VAL A 303 -2.73 18.97 -21.56
C VAL A 303 -3.16 19.34 -22.98
N GLN A 304 -2.91 20.59 -23.35
CA GLN A 304 -3.23 21.17 -24.66
C GLN A 304 -2.04 21.14 -25.62
N ARG A 305 -0.83 21.21 -25.07
CA ARG A 305 0.44 21.18 -25.82
C ARG A 305 1.43 20.25 -25.15
N VAL A 306 2.27 19.63 -25.95
CA VAL A 306 3.36 18.77 -25.49
C VAL A 306 4.65 19.32 -26.05
N GLU A 307 5.65 19.46 -25.18
CA GLU A 307 7.01 19.82 -25.54
C GLU A 307 7.93 18.67 -25.16
N ILE A 308 8.61 18.10 -26.15
CA ILE A 308 9.55 17.00 -25.95
C ILE A 308 10.95 17.59 -25.83
N ALA A 309 11.64 17.24 -24.76
CA ALA A 309 13.03 17.59 -24.53
C ALA A 309 13.89 16.33 -24.44
N VAL A 310 15.17 16.46 -24.79
CA VAL A 310 16.20 15.44 -24.58
C VAL A 310 17.37 16.09 -23.87
N GLU A 311 17.76 15.52 -22.73
CA GLU A 311 18.85 16.05 -21.90
C GLU A 311 18.65 17.54 -21.56
N GLY A 312 17.40 17.96 -21.30
CA GLY A 312 17.02 19.34 -20.99
C GLY A 312 16.87 20.26 -22.22
N ASN A 313 17.23 19.81 -23.42
CA ASN A 313 17.16 20.61 -24.65
C ASN A 313 15.89 20.33 -25.45
N THR A 314 15.25 21.37 -25.99
CA THR A 314 14.05 21.24 -26.85
C THR A 314 14.35 21.52 -28.33
N SER A 315 15.46 22.19 -28.63
CA SER A 315 15.87 22.54 -29.99
C SER A 315 16.50 21.33 -30.69
N GLY A 316 16.10 21.04 -31.91
CA GLY A 316 16.69 19.94 -32.69
C GLY A 316 16.23 18.53 -32.29
N VAL A 317 15.37 18.42 -31.27
CA VAL A 317 14.86 17.14 -30.79
C VAL A 317 13.79 16.62 -31.74
N LEU A 318 13.98 15.40 -32.25
CA LEU A 318 12.99 14.72 -33.11
C LEU A 318 12.55 15.62 -34.29
N GLN A 319 13.50 16.27 -34.96
CA GLN A 319 13.24 17.00 -36.21
C GLN A 319 13.02 16.01 -37.36
N PRO A 320 11.96 16.19 -38.18
CA PRO A 320 11.74 15.40 -39.39
C PRO A 320 12.84 15.59 -40.45
#